data_AF-A0A9E5U209-F1
#
_entry.id   AF-A0A9E5U209-F1
#
_cell.length_a   1.000
_cell.length_b   1.000
_cell.length_c   1.000
_cell.angle_alpha   90.00
_cell.angle_beta   90.00
_cell.angle_gamma   90.00
#
_symmetry.space_group_name_H-M   'P 1'
#
loop_
_entity.id
_entity.type
_entity.pdbx_description
1 polymer ?
#
loop_
_entity_poly.entity_id
_entity_poly.type
_entity_poly.pdbx_seq_one_letter_code
_entity_poly.pdbx_strand_id
1 'polypeptide(L)'
;MPDAVCRFAEALRQLLHARTAATLERSWTSADLDGLGWEALGRARRQDVRRWEPVLDEVDGLLLRLLDRVPVFAAGPSAAAGHVRTFRLPELERLQHATAAALVAQRFGAAGLRTVVADQDAPLARRYFAFLALAERHPPPEWPLFARYLNPDAHHAFVGTAAEAARFYPDVGAGARLVGLFEAVRSDLHLREFLSPRILESLYVLSERQTLPFFRELLTAGHTHPVAEHCEVTRALVMVRRFTGSLEPNSKYRDLFAPAVHVAIDRAEAAFQREREVLTPVAVI
;
A
#
# COMPACT_ATOMS: atom_id res chain seq x y z
N MET A 1 -3.08 17.66 -20.98
CA MET A 1 -2.45 18.05 -19.71
C MET A 1 -1.13 17.31 -19.57
N PRO A 2 -0.05 17.92 -19.04
CA PRO A 2 1.22 17.23 -18.86
C PRO A 2 1.05 16.01 -17.94
N ASP A 3 1.71 14.90 -18.30
CA ASP A 3 1.68 13.63 -17.56
C ASP A 3 2.22 13.84 -16.12
N ALA A 4 1.63 13.14 -15.14
CA ALA A 4 1.97 13.30 -13.73
C ALA A 4 3.47 13.09 -13.45
N VAL A 5 4.12 12.18 -14.18
CA VAL A 5 5.55 11.91 -14.07
C VAL A 5 6.38 13.12 -14.50
N CYS A 6 5.99 13.82 -15.58
CA CYS A 6 6.67 15.03 -16.03
C CYS A 6 6.47 16.20 -15.08
N ARG A 7 5.24 16.37 -14.53
CA ARG A 7 4.96 17.39 -13.51
C ARG A 7 5.80 17.17 -12.25
N PHE A 8 5.95 15.91 -11.84
CA PHE A 8 6.78 15.57 -10.69
C PHE A 8 8.26 15.94 -10.92
N ALA A 9 8.83 15.60 -12.08
CA ALA A 9 10.18 16.03 -12.45
C ALA A 9 10.32 17.57 -12.40
N GLU A 10 9.35 18.30 -12.94
CA GLU A 10 9.35 19.77 -12.91
C GLU A 10 9.29 20.33 -11.49
N ALA A 11 8.43 19.79 -10.63
CA ALA A 11 8.35 20.19 -9.23
C ALA A 11 9.68 19.96 -8.50
N LEU A 12 10.34 18.81 -8.72
CA LEU A 12 11.66 18.53 -8.14
C LEU A 12 12.73 19.51 -8.62
N ARG A 13 12.73 19.89 -9.90
CA ARG A 13 13.62 20.95 -10.42
C ARG A 13 13.37 22.27 -9.68
N GLN A 14 12.11 22.64 -9.45
CA GLN A 14 11.78 23.86 -8.69
C GLN A 14 12.27 23.77 -7.24
N LEU A 15 12.10 22.62 -6.58
CA LEU A 15 12.60 22.40 -5.21
C LEU A 15 14.12 22.55 -5.12
N LEU A 16 14.88 22.12 -6.14
CA LEU A 16 16.33 22.35 -6.22
C LEU A 16 16.71 23.83 -6.29
N HIS A 17 15.79 24.76 -6.50
CA HIS A 17 16.09 26.19 -6.43
C HIS A 17 15.91 26.76 -5.01
N ALA A 18 15.28 26.02 -4.09
CA ALA A 18 15.08 26.47 -2.72
C ALA A 18 16.42 26.73 -2.02
N ARG A 19 16.58 27.91 -1.39
CA ARG A 19 17.82 28.31 -0.71
C ARG A 19 17.77 28.13 0.82
N THR A 20 16.60 27.84 1.37
CA THR A 20 16.37 27.72 2.80
C THR A 20 15.32 26.65 3.08
N ALA A 21 15.27 26.13 4.31
CA ALA A 21 14.23 25.20 4.76
C ALA A 21 12.82 25.78 4.57
N ALA A 22 12.62 27.07 4.86
CA ALA A 22 11.31 27.72 4.70
C ALA A 22 10.87 27.83 3.23
N THR A 23 11.81 28.13 2.32
CA THR A 23 11.50 28.13 0.89
C THR A 23 11.21 26.73 0.38
N LEU A 24 11.97 25.72 0.84
CA LEU A 24 11.75 24.32 0.47
C LEU A 24 10.36 23.85 0.90
N GLU A 25 9.96 24.10 2.16
CA GLU A 25 8.63 23.75 2.67
C GLU A 25 7.51 24.41 1.88
N ARG A 26 7.62 25.71 1.59
CA ARG A 26 6.60 26.42 0.80
C ARG A 26 6.48 25.84 -0.61
N SER A 27 7.60 25.57 -1.28
CA SER A 27 7.60 24.95 -2.61
C SER A 27 7.03 23.55 -2.58
N TRP A 28 7.37 22.75 -1.56
CA TRP A 28 6.85 21.41 -1.36
C TRP A 28 5.32 21.41 -1.24
N THR A 29 4.79 22.20 -0.32
CA THR A 29 3.34 22.30 -0.07
C THR A 29 2.60 22.89 -1.26
N SER A 30 3.15 23.93 -1.90
CA SER A 30 2.50 24.55 -3.06
C SER A 30 2.40 23.61 -4.26
N ALA A 31 3.33 22.66 -4.39
CA ALA A 31 3.31 21.66 -5.45
C ALA A 31 2.54 20.40 -5.08
N ASP A 32 2.05 20.28 -3.83
CA ASP A 32 1.55 19.03 -3.24
C ASP A 32 2.47 17.85 -3.55
N LEU A 33 3.77 17.99 -3.23
CA LEU A 33 4.77 17.03 -3.69
C LEU A 33 4.53 15.62 -3.12
N ASP A 34 3.94 15.52 -1.93
CA ASP A 34 3.54 14.25 -1.33
C ASP A 34 2.53 13.55 -2.26
N GLY A 35 1.40 14.19 -2.56
CA GLY A 35 0.37 13.64 -3.45
C GLY A 35 0.88 13.40 -4.87
N LEU A 36 1.56 14.38 -5.46
CA LEU A 36 2.05 14.34 -6.84
C LEU A 36 3.09 13.23 -7.06
N GLY A 37 4.03 13.08 -6.12
CA GLY A 37 5.08 12.07 -6.19
C GLY A 37 4.49 10.66 -6.15
N TRP A 38 3.61 10.37 -5.19
CA TRP A 38 2.97 9.06 -5.08
C TRP A 38 2.02 8.75 -6.24
N GLU A 39 1.30 9.75 -6.76
CA GLU A 39 0.48 9.61 -7.97
C GLU A 39 1.36 9.24 -9.17
N ALA A 40 2.41 10.03 -9.42
CA ALA A 40 3.32 9.84 -10.55
C ALA A 40 4.01 8.47 -10.50
N LEU A 41 4.57 8.11 -9.35
CA LEU A 41 5.32 6.87 -9.18
C LEU A 41 4.41 5.64 -9.16
N GLY A 42 3.23 5.73 -8.55
CA GLY A 42 2.23 4.66 -8.62
C GLY A 42 1.78 4.40 -10.06
N ARG A 43 1.59 5.46 -10.85
CA ARG A 43 1.30 5.35 -12.28
C ARG A 43 2.47 4.71 -13.03
N ALA A 44 3.69 5.16 -12.76
CA ALA A 44 4.94 4.67 -13.36
C ALA A 44 5.21 3.18 -13.10
N ARG A 45 4.88 2.68 -11.91
CA ARG A 45 5.06 1.26 -11.57
C ARG A 45 4.01 0.36 -12.20
N ARG A 46 2.76 0.82 -12.29
CA ARG A 46 1.64 0.01 -12.84
C ARG A 46 1.65 -0.13 -14.36
N GLN A 47 2.10 0.87 -15.10
CA GLN A 47 2.05 0.83 -16.56
C GLN A 47 3.42 0.50 -17.14
N ASP A 48 3.48 -0.46 -18.07
CA ASP A 48 4.68 -0.79 -18.83
C ASP A 48 4.80 0.16 -20.02
N VAL A 49 5.39 1.34 -19.78
CA VAL A 49 5.49 2.40 -20.78
C VAL A 49 6.93 2.90 -20.81
N ARG A 50 7.74 2.28 -21.66
CA ARG A 50 9.17 2.62 -21.85
C ARG A 50 9.46 4.11 -22.05
N ARG A 51 8.48 4.88 -22.55
CA ARG A 51 8.60 6.35 -22.71
C ARG A 51 8.89 7.09 -21.41
N TRP A 52 8.57 6.51 -20.25
CA TRP A 52 8.82 7.13 -18.95
C TRP A 52 10.22 6.88 -18.42
N GLU A 53 10.96 5.92 -18.97
CA GLU A 53 12.31 5.60 -18.52
C GLU A 53 13.21 6.85 -18.44
N PRO A 54 13.30 7.73 -19.47
CA PRO A 54 14.17 8.90 -19.39
C PRO A 54 13.74 9.90 -18.32
N VAL A 55 12.43 10.06 -18.10
CA VAL A 55 11.90 10.99 -17.09
C VAL A 55 12.13 10.43 -15.69
N LEU A 56 11.98 9.12 -15.49
CA LEU A 56 12.25 8.47 -14.22
C LEU A 56 13.74 8.49 -13.87
N ASP A 57 14.62 8.32 -14.86
CA ASP A 57 16.07 8.47 -14.68
C ASP A 57 16.43 9.89 -14.24
N GLU A 58 15.80 10.90 -14.84
CA GLU A 58 15.94 12.29 -14.40
C GLU A 58 15.41 12.50 -12.98
N VAL A 59 14.21 12.01 -12.66
CA VAL A 59 13.60 12.11 -11.32
C VAL A 59 14.51 11.48 -10.27
N ASP A 60 15.10 10.30 -10.55
CA ASP A 60 16.03 9.64 -9.63
C ASP A 60 17.26 10.53 -9.37
N GLY A 61 17.86 11.08 -10.42
CA GLY A 61 18.98 12.02 -10.30
C GLY A 61 18.62 13.31 -9.54
N LEU A 62 17.41 13.84 -9.73
CA LEU A 62 16.93 15.03 -9.01
C LEU A 62 16.72 14.75 -7.52
N LEU A 63 16.14 13.60 -7.17
CA LEU A 63 15.93 13.17 -5.79
C LEU A 63 17.26 12.94 -5.06
N LEU A 64 18.23 12.29 -5.69
CA LEU A 64 19.57 12.09 -5.12
C LEU A 64 20.24 13.44 -4.81
N ARG A 65 20.19 14.40 -5.74
CA ARG A 65 20.72 15.76 -5.50
C ARG A 65 19.99 16.50 -4.38
N LEU A 66 18.69 16.28 -4.21
CA LEU A 66 17.93 16.83 -3.09
C LEU A 66 18.36 16.18 -1.78
N LEU A 67 18.52 14.86 -1.74
CA LEU A 67 18.98 14.11 -0.56
C LEU A 67 20.38 14.54 -0.12
N ASP A 68 21.29 14.85 -1.04
CA ASP A 68 22.62 15.38 -0.70
C ASP A 68 22.54 16.77 -0.06
N ARG A 69 21.55 17.57 -0.45
CA ARG A 69 21.47 19.00 -0.10
C ARG A 69 20.60 19.29 1.12
N VAL A 70 19.49 18.58 1.25
CA VAL A 70 18.47 18.79 2.29
C VAL A 70 19.02 18.70 3.72
N PRO A 71 19.98 17.81 4.04
CA PRO A 71 20.62 17.79 5.36
C PRO A 71 21.20 19.13 5.80
N VAL A 72 21.72 19.94 4.86
CA VAL A 72 22.24 21.29 5.17
C VAL A 72 21.13 22.22 5.66
N PHE A 73 19.93 22.12 5.10
CA PHE A 73 18.77 22.91 5.53
C PHE A 73 18.19 22.41 6.86
N ALA A 74 18.23 21.09 7.08
CA ALA A 74 17.75 20.41 8.28
C ALA A 74 18.63 20.62 9.53
N ALA A 75 19.88 21.09 9.35
CA ALA A 75 20.80 21.36 10.44
C ALA A 75 20.50 22.68 11.20
N GLY A 76 19.69 23.57 10.62
CA GLY A 76 19.36 24.85 11.24
C GLY A 76 18.43 24.72 12.46
N PRO A 77 18.37 25.74 13.35
CA PRO A 77 17.52 25.72 14.55
C PRO A 77 16.06 26.13 14.30
N SER A 78 15.68 26.44 13.05
CA SER A 78 14.33 26.94 12.75
C SER A 78 13.28 25.82 12.81
N ALA A 79 12.03 26.18 13.08
CA ALA A 79 10.91 25.23 13.04
C ALA A 79 10.80 24.54 11.66
N ALA A 80 11.04 25.28 10.57
CA ALA A 80 11.08 24.73 9.22
C ALA A 80 12.21 23.70 9.05
N ALA A 81 13.40 23.95 9.60
CA ALA A 81 14.49 22.98 9.56
C ALA A 81 14.15 21.70 10.35
N GLY A 82 13.49 21.84 11.50
CA GLY A 82 12.96 20.70 12.25
C GLY A 82 11.94 19.89 11.45
N HIS A 83 11.00 20.56 10.76
CA HIS A 83 10.01 19.89 9.92
C HIS A 83 10.66 19.15 8.73
N VAL A 84 11.61 19.79 8.06
CA VAL A 84 12.37 19.16 6.96
C VAL A 84 13.10 17.91 7.45
N ARG A 85 13.79 17.99 8.59
CA ARG A 85 14.53 16.87 9.17
C ARG A 85 13.61 15.70 9.52
N THR A 86 12.48 15.98 10.17
CA THR A 86 11.60 14.95 10.72
C THR A 86 10.69 14.33 9.66
N PHE A 87 10.26 15.11 8.66
CA PHE A 87 9.20 14.68 7.73
C PHE A 87 9.63 14.67 6.27
N ARG A 88 10.34 15.70 5.78
CA ARG A 88 10.68 15.79 4.35
C ARG A 88 11.86 14.93 3.94
N LEU A 89 12.87 14.81 4.80
CA LEU A 89 14.02 13.96 4.50
C LEU A 89 13.62 12.48 4.37
N PRO A 90 12.89 11.88 5.33
CA PRO A 90 12.38 10.50 5.16
C PRO A 90 11.47 10.34 3.94
N GLU A 91 10.65 11.36 3.63
CA GLU A 91 9.78 11.31 2.45
C GLU A 91 10.57 11.33 1.14
N LEU A 92 11.64 12.13 1.05
CA LEU A 92 12.55 12.12 -0.10
C LEU A 92 13.22 10.76 -0.27
N GLU A 93 13.65 10.12 0.82
CA GLU A 93 14.25 8.78 0.78
C GLU A 93 13.24 7.74 0.26
N ARG A 94 11.99 7.80 0.72
CA ARG A 94 10.90 6.95 0.22
C ARG A 94 10.64 7.18 -1.26
N LEU A 95 10.50 8.43 -1.69
CA LEU A 95 10.30 8.80 -3.09
C LEU A 95 11.47 8.33 -3.97
N GLN A 96 12.71 8.39 -3.47
CA GLN A 96 13.90 7.91 -4.19
C GLN A 96 13.84 6.39 -4.41
N HIS A 97 13.58 5.63 -3.34
CA HIS A 97 13.48 4.17 -3.47
C HIS A 97 12.30 3.75 -4.35
N ALA A 98 11.16 4.43 -4.26
CA ALA A 98 10.01 4.21 -5.11
C ALA A 98 10.28 4.55 -6.58
N THR A 99 11.01 5.64 -6.85
CA THR A 99 11.42 6.05 -8.21
C THR A 99 12.32 5.00 -8.83
N ALA A 100 13.31 4.54 -8.09
CA ALA A 100 14.25 3.60 -8.63
C ALA A 100 13.67 2.18 -8.79
N ALA A 101 12.68 1.79 -7.97
CA ALA A 101 11.85 0.61 -8.24
C ALA A 101 11.05 0.77 -9.55
N ALA A 102 10.45 1.93 -9.79
CA ALA A 102 9.76 2.22 -11.06
C ALA A 102 10.73 2.15 -12.25
N LEU A 103 11.93 2.73 -12.12
CA LEU A 103 12.96 2.70 -13.15
C LEU A 103 13.42 1.27 -13.47
N VAL A 104 13.67 0.44 -12.44
CA VAL A 104 13.97 -0.99 -12.62
C VAL A 104 12.82 -1.72 -13.31
N ALA A 105 11.59 -1.43 -12.94
CA ALA A 105 10.41 -2.03 -13.56
C ALA A 105 10.33 -1.71 -15.06
N GLN A 106 10.65 -0.47 -15.47
CA GLN A 106 10.66 -0.04 -16.86
C GLN A 106 11.82 -0.64 -17.66
N ARG A 107 13.03 -0.69 -17.08
CA ARG A 107 14.24 -1.17 -17.78
C ARG A 107 14.32 -2.69 -17.89
N PHE A 108 13.95 -3.38 -16.82
CA PHE A 108 14.28 -4.80 -16.62
C PHE A 108 13.07 -5.67 -16.29
N GLY A 109 11.86 -5.08 -16.22
CA GLY A 109 10.64 -5.83 -15.98
C GLY A 109 10.58 -6.51 -14.62
N ALA A 110 9.77 -7.56 -14.53
CA ALA A 110 9.63 -8.40 -13.33
C ALA A 110 10.95 -9.04 -12.88
N ALA A 111 11.81 -9.44 -13.82
CA ALA A 111 13.10 -10.08 -13.50
C ALA A 111 14.06 -9.15 -12.75
N GLY A 112 14.15 -7.89 -13.16
CA GLY A 112 14.94 -6.89 -12.45
C GLY A 112 14.39 -6.63 -11.04
N LEU A 113 13.07 -6.48 -10.91
CA LEU A 113 12.44 -6.30 -9.60
C LEU A 113 12.71 -7.48 -8.66
N ARG A 114 12.60 -8.72 -9.15
CA ARG A 114 12.93 -9.92 -8.38
C ARG A 114 14.36 -9.93 -7.87
N THR A 115 15.29 -9.47 -8.71
CA THR A 115 16.72 -9.38 -8.35
C THR A 115 16.90 -8.42 -7.18
N VAL A 116 16.26 -7.25 -7.22
CA VAL A 116 16.30 -6.28 -6.12
C VAL A 116 15.65 -6.83 -4.85
N VAL A 117 14.53 -7.55 -4.95
CA VAL A 117 13.87 -8.15 -3.76
C VAL A 117 14.75 -9.20 -3.08
N ALA A 118 15.47 -9.99 -3.88
CA ALA A 118 16.33 -11.08 -3.41
C ALA A 118 17.65 -10.60 -2.81
N ASP A 119 18.12 -9.42 -3.16
CA ASP A 119 19.32 -8.79 -2.63
C ASP A 119 19.16 -8.53 -1.12
N GLN A 120 19.90 -9.26 -0.28
CA GLN A 120 19.85 -9.09 1.18
C GLN A 120 20.72 -7.93 1.67
N ASP A 121 21.65 -7.45 0.85
CA ASP A 121 22.55 -6.35 1.17
C ASP A 121 21.92 -4.98 0.84
N ALA A 122 20.88 -4.98 -0.02
CA ALA A 122 20.11 -3.78 -0.32
C ALA A 122 19.29 -3.29 0.91
N PRO A 123 19.13 -1.96 1.08
CA PRO A 123 18.28 -1.40 2.12
C PRO A 123 16.85 -1.97 2.09
N LEU A 124 16.25 -2.17 3.27
CA LEU A 124 14.90 -2.75 3.40
C LEU A 124 13.87 -2.01 2.54
N ALA A 125 13.87 -0.67 2.58
CA ALA A 125 12.96 0.15 1.80
C ALA A 125 13.15 -0.04 0.28
N ARG A 126 14.40 -0.18 -0.18
CA ARG A 126 14.71 -0.46 -1.59
C ARG A 126 14.09 -1.78 -2.05
N ARG A 127 14.24 -2.83 -1.24
CA ARG A 127 13.66 -4.15 -1.50
C ARG A 127 12.14 -4.10 -1.44
N TYR A 128 11.58 -3.38 -0.47
CA TYR A 128 10.14 -3.22 -0.30
C TYR A 128 9.48 -2.55 -1.51
N PHE A 129 10.02 -1.43 -2.01
CA PHE A 129 9.43 -0.76 -3.16
C PHE A 129 9.55 -1.58 -4.45
N ALA A 130 10.60 -2.40 -4.60
CA ALA A 130 10.68 -3.37 -5.69
C ALA A 130 9.61 -4.47 -5.58
N PHE A 131 9.37 -4.97 -4.36
CA PHE A 131 8.30 -5.94 -4.07
C PHE A 131 6.91 -5.37 -4.34
N LEU A 132 6.66 -4.12 -3.90
CA LEU A 132 5.42 -3.38 -4.17
C LEU A 132 5.22 -3.15 -5.68
N ALA A 133 6.25 -2.73 -6.40
CA ALA A 133 6.18 -2.56 -7.86
C ALA A 133 5.80 -3.86 -8.56
N LEU A 134 6.32 -5.00 -8.09
CA LEU A 134 5.99 -6.31 -8.63
C LEU A 134 4.53 -6.68 -8.32
N ALA A 135 4.06 -6.41 -7.10
CA ALA A 135 2.67 -6.65 -6.71
C ALA A 135 1.70 -5.81 -7.54
N GLU A 136 1.99 -4.53 -7.74
CA GLU A 136 1.18 -3.59 -8.54
C GLU A 136 1.07 -4.02 -10.00
N ARG A 137 2.11 -4.66 -10.55
CA ARG A 137 2.12 -5.21 -11.92
C ARG A 137 1.54 -6.61 -12.03
N HIS A 138 1.42 -7.34 -10.91
CA HIS A 138 0.87 -8.68 -10.80
C HIS A 138 1.21 -9.63 -11.97
N PRO A 139 2.50 -9.76 -12.37
CA PRO A 139 2.88 -10.62 -13.48
C PRO A 139 2.52 -12.09 -13.18
N PRO A 140 1.93 -12.84 -14.13
CA PRO A 140 1.36 -14.17 -13.86
C PRO A 140 2.24 -15.18 -13.12
N PRO A 141 3.57 -15.31 -13.39
CA PRO A 141 4.38 -16.35 -12.75
C PRO A 141 4.86 -16.00 -11.34
N GLU A 142 4.58 -14.81 -10.80
CA GLU A 142 5.24 -14.32 -9.57
C GLU A 142 4.50 -14.66 -8.27
N TRP A 143 3.34 -15.34 -8.31
CA TRP A 143 2.66 -15.80 -7.09
C TRP A 143 3.58 -16.52 -6.09
N PRO A 144 4.45 -17.46 -6.49
CA PRO A 144 5.34 -18.17 -5.56
C PRO A 144 6.22 -17.23 -4.71
N LEU A 145 6.59 -16.06 -5.22
CA LEU A 145 7.34 -15.07 -4.45
C LEU A 145 6.46 -14.47 -3.35
N PHE A 146 5.27 -13.96 -3.66
CA PHE A 146 4.34 -13.40 -2.67
C PHE A 146 3.93 -14.43 -1.62
N ALA A 147 3.66 -15.66 -2.08
CA ALA A 147 3.28 -16.78 -1.24
C ALA A 147 4.32 -17.07 -0.15
N ARG A 148 5.62 -16.84 -0.40
CA ARG A 148 6.70 -16.99 0.60
C ARG A 148 6.63 -15.95 1.71
N TYR A 149 6.08 -14.76 1.46
CA TYR A 149 5.94 -13.68 2.43
C TYR A 149 4.61 -13.72 3.21
N LEU A 150 3.71 -14.65 2.89
CA LEU A 150 2.50 -14.91 3.68
C LEU A 150 2.82 -15.77 4.91
N ASN A 151 3.70 -15.26 5.77
CA ASN A 151 4.07 -15.85 7.05
C ASN A 151 4.27 -14.73 8.08
N PRO A 152 4.00 -14.97 9.38
CA PRO A 152 4.06 -13.92 10.40
C PRO A 152 5.50 -13.48 10.76
N ASP A 153 6.51 -14.29 10.45
CA ASP A 153 7.92 -13.99 10.77
C ASP A 153 8.56 -13.01 9.76
N ALA A 154 7.95 -12.83 8.60
CA ALA A 154 8.39 -11.87 7.60
C ALA A 154 8.08 -10.44 8.05
N HIS A 155 8.88 -9.48 7.56
CA HIS A 155 8.65 -8.07 7.86
C HIS A 155 7.23 -7.65 7.43
N HIS A 156 6.46 -7.07 8.36
CA HIS A 156 5.03 -6.78 8.20
C HIS A 156 4.70 -6.03 6.90
N ALA A 157 5.54 -5.09 6.45
CA ALA A 157 5.35 -4.41 5.16
C ALA A 157 5.27 -5.37 3.96
N PHE A 158 6.14 -6.39 3.91
CA PHE A 158 6.10 -7.43 2.88
C PHE A 158 4.89 -8.34 3.06
N VAL A 159 4.54 -8.70 4.30
CA VAL A 159 3.34 -9.50 4.60
C VAL A 159 2.08 -8.80 4.11
N GLY A 160 1.92 -7.51 4.41
CA GLY A 160 0.79 -6.69 3.98
C GLY A 160 0.68 -6.63 2.46
N THR A 161 1.78 -6.31 1.78
CA THR A 161 1.81 -6.29 0.30
C THR A 161 1.55 -7.67 -0.31
N ALA A 162 2.06 -8.76 0.27
CA ALA A 162 1.78 -10.11 -0.19
C ALA A 162 0.31 -10.51 0.01
N ALA A 163 -0.28 -10.12 1.14
CA ALA A 163 -1.69 -10.34 1.43
C ALA A 163 -2.55 -9.64 0.38
N GLU A 164 -2.32 -8.35 0.13
CA GLU A 164 -3.04 -7.59 -0.88
C GLU A 164 -2.77 -8.09 -2.32
N ALA A 165 -1.57 -8.60 -2.60
CA ALA A 165 -1.23 -9.15 -3.91
C ALA A 165 -2.05 -10.39 -4.25
N ALA A 166 -2.44 -11.19 -3.25
CA ALA A 166 -3.13 -12.47 -3.44
C ALA A 166 -4.41 -12.36 -4.29
N ARG A 167 -5.14 -11.25 -4.18
CA ARG A 167 -6.38 -11.04 -4.95
C ARG A 167 -6.19 -10.87 -6.46
N PHE A 168 -4.96 -10.64 -6.92
CA PHE A 168 -4.62 -10.59 -8.34
C PHE A 168 -4.21 -11.95 -8.91
N TYR A 169 -4.20 -13.00 -8.08
CA TYR A 169 -3.90 -14.38 -8.48
C TYR A 169 -5.06 -15.31 -8.09
N PRO A 170 -6.27 -15.13 -8.64
CA PRO A 170 -7.46 -15.86 -8.20
C PRO A 170 -7.36 -17.38 -8.39
N ASP A 171 -6.61 -17.84 -9.40
CA ASP A 171 -6.51 -19.27 -9.74
C ASP A 171 -5.68 -20.10 -8.75
N VAL A 172 -4.99 -19.45 -7.80
CA VAL A 172 -4.06 -20.11 -6.87
C VAL A 172 -4.74 -20.62 -5.59
N GLY A 173 -5.98 -20.20 -5.33
CA GLY A 173 -6.72 -20.57 -4.11
C GLY A 173 -6.03 -20.10 -2.81
N ALA A 174 -5.70 -18.81 -2.73
CA ALA A 174 -4.94 -18.25 -1.61
C ALA A 174 -5.75 -18.09 -0.30
N GLY A 175 -7.08 -18.22 -0.34
CA GLY A 175 -7.95 -17.89 0.79
C GLY A 175 -7.64 -18.65 2.07
N ALA A 176 -7.37 -19.96 2.00
CA ALA A 176 -6.99 -20.74 3.19
C ALA A 176 -5.69 -20.24 3.84
N ARG A 177 -4.71 -19.81 3.03
CA ARG A 177 -3.45 -19.25 3.52
C ARG A 177 -3.65 -17.88 4.17
N LEU A 178 -4.51 -17.05 3.59
CA LEU A 178 -4.88 -15.75 4.14
C LEU A 178 -5.62 -15.88 5.48
N VAL A 179 -6.54 -16.83 5.59
CA VAL A 179 -7.21 -17.16 6.87
C VAL A 179 -6.19 -17.61 7.90
N GLY A 180 -5.28 -18.54 7.54
CA GLY A 180 -4.22 -18.98 8.46
C GLY A 180 -3.31 -17.84 8.92
N LEU A 181 -2.96 -16.92 8.03
CA LEU A 181 -2.19 -15.73 8.38
C LEU A 181 -2.96 -14.82 9.35
N PHE A 182 -4.26 -14.58 9.10
CA PHE A 182 -5.10 -13.78 9.99
C PHE A 182 -5.11 -14.35 11.40
N GLU A 183 -5.35 -15.66 11.52
CA GLU A 183 -5.35 -16.36 12.82
C GLU A 183 -4.00 -16.29 13.53
N ALA A 184 -2.89 -16.34 12.79
CA ALA A 184 -1.55 -16.23 13.37
C ALA A 184 -1.23 -14.82 13.92
N VAL A 185 -1.83 -13.77 13.36
CA VAL A 185 -1.52 -12.38 13.75
C VAL A 185 -2.58 -11.71 14.62
N ARG A 186 -3.79 -12.27 14.73
CA ARG A 186 -4.94 -11.64 15.42
C ARG A 186 -4.73 -11.34 16.91
N SER A 187 -3.77 -11.99 17.57
CA SER A 187 -3.43 -11.75 18.98
C SER A 187 -2.51 -10.55 19.18
N ASP A 188 -1.75 -10.14 18.15
CA ASP A 188 -0.95 -8.92 18.18
C ASP A 188 -1.78 -7.76 17.68
N LEU A 189 -2.07 -6.79 18.56
CA LEU A 189 -2.95 -5.67 18.23
C LEU A 189 -2.40 -4.78 17.12
N HIS A 190 -1.08 -4.56 17.06
CA HIS A 190 -0.47 -3.71 16.03
C HIS A 190 -0.48 -4.40 14.67
N LEU A 191 -0.11 -5.69 14.63
CA LEU A 191 -0.17 -6.47 13.40
C LEU A 191 -1.61 -6.66 12.94
N ARG A 192 -2.56 -6.87 13.85
CA ARG A 192 -3.98 -6.98 13.51
C ARG A 192 -4.52 -5.69 12.91
N GLU A 193 -4.28 -4.54 13.54
CA GLU A 193 -4.74 -3.24 13.02
C GLU A 193 -4.20 -2.98 11.60
N PHE A 194 -2.96 -3.36 11.36
CA PHE A 194 -2.29 -3.16 10.07
C PHE A 194 -2.67 -4.22 9.00
N LEU A 195 -2.69 -5.50 9.35
CA LEU A 195 -2.88 -6.62 8.41
C LEU A 195 -4.34 -7.02 8.21
N SER A 196 -5.20 -6.93 9.23
CA SER A 196 -6.60 -7.36 9.13
C SER A 196 -7.33 -6.72 7.95
N PRO A 197 -7.28 -5.39 7.73
CA PRO A 197 -7.96 -4.77 6.60
C PRO A 197 -7.50 -5.35 5.25
N ARG A 198 -6.19 -5.58 5.09
CA ARG A 198 -5.55 -6.07 3.85
C ARG A 198 -5.90 -7.52 3.54
N ILE A 199 -5.86 -8.36 4.57
CA ILE A 199 -6.20 -9.78 4.45
C ILE A 199 -7.69 -9.92 4.12
N LEU A 200 -8.56 -9.22 4.86
CA LEU A 200 -10.00 -9.28 4.66
C LEU A 200 -10.42 -8.71 3.30
N GLU A 201 -9.76 -7.65 2.81
CA GLU A 201 -9.99 -7.13 1.46
C GLU A 201 -9.63 -8.15 0.38
N SER A 202 -8.53 -8.88 0.57
CA SER A 202 -8.11 -9.90 -0.40
C SER A 202 -9.05 -11.11 -0.39
N LEU A 203 -9.48 -11.55 0.79
CA LEU A 203 -10.52 -12.57 0.94
C LEU A 203 -11.85 -12.13 0.31
N TYR A 204 -12.20 -10.83 0.41
CA TYR A 204 -13.37 -10.26 -0.23
C TYR A 204 -13.34 -10.40 -1.75
N VAL A 205 -12.19 -10.09 -2.35
CA VAL A 205 -12.04 -10.16 -3.82
C VAL A 205 -11.96 -11.61 -4.30
N LEU A 206 -11.22 -12.48 -3.60
CA LEU A 206 -11.10 -13.90 -3.93
C LEU A 206 -12.44 -14.63 -3.84
N SER A 207 -13.28 -14.26 -2.86
CA SER A 207 -14.65 -14.79 -2.72
C SER A 207 -14.71 -16.32 -2.69
N GLU A 208 -13.70 -16.97 -2.10
CA GLU A 208 -13.57 -18.41 -1.99
C GLU A 208 -14.58 -18.97 -0.97
N ARG A 209 -15.52 -19.81 -1.40
CA ARG A 209 -16.60 -20.32 -0.51
C ARG A 209 -16.08 -21.05 0.72
N GLN A 210 -14.89 -21.68 0.65
CA GLN A 210 -14.28 -22.34 1.80
C GLN A 210 -13.96 -21.41 2.98
N THR A 211 -13.93 -20.09 2.78
CA THR A 211 -13.63 -19.12 3.84
C THR A 211 -14.89 -18.67 4.60
N LEU A 212 -16.08 -19.14 4.22
CA LEU A 212 -17.34 -18.80 4.92
C LEU A 212 -17.31 -19.15 6.44
N PRO A 213 -16.80 -20.30 6.88
CA PRO A 213 -16.71 -20.61 8.32
C PRO A 213 -15.91 -19.57 9.10
N PHE A 214 -14.79 -19.12 8.53
CA PHE A 214 -13.97 -18.05 9.11
C PHE A 214 -14.75 -16.74 9.26
N PHE A 215 -15.48 -16.32 8.22
CA PHE A 215 -16.29 -15.11 8.32
C PHE A 215 -17.43 -15.23 9.35
N ARG A 216 -18.04 -16.42 9.48
CA ARG A 216 -19.05 -16.66 10.53
C ARG A 216 -18.45 -16.56 11.94
N GLU A 217 -17.24 -17.06 12.15
CA GLU A 217 -16.53 -16.89 13.43
C GLU A 217 -16.31 -15.40 13.74
N LEU A 218 -15.90 -14.61 12.74
CA LEU A 218 -15.69 -13.18 12.91
C LEU A 218 -16.96 -12.40 13.27
N LEU A 219 -18.16 -12.91 12.99
CA LEU A 219 -19.40 -12.25 13.41
C LEU A 219 -19.51 -12.13 14.93
N THR A 220 -18.89 -13.03 15.69
CA THR A 220 -18.92 -13.04 17.15
C THR A 220 -17.58 -12.64 17.75
N ALA A 221 -16.47 -13.17 17.22
CA ALA A 221 -15.12 -12.97 17.77
C ALA A 221 -14.36 -11.78 17.14
N GLY A 222 -14.89 -11.19 16.06
CA GLY A 222 -14.25 -10.11 15.33
C GLY A 222 -14.20 -8.79 16.11
N HIS A 223 -13.20 -7.97 15.81
CA HIS A 223 -13.06 -6.63 16.35
C HIS A 223 -14.14 -5.69 15.78
N THR A 224 -14.77 -4.92 16.67
CA THR A 224 -15.74 -3.89 16.31
C THR A 224 -15.11 -2.52 16.28
N HIS A 225 -15.29 -1.79 15.18
CA HIS A 225 -14.82 -0.42 15.03
C HIS A 225 -15.94 0.47 14.44
N PRO A 226 -16.00 1.79 14.75
CA PRO A 226 -16.98 2.71 14.16
C PRO A 226 -16.85 2.82 12.64
N VAL A 227 -15.62 2.90 12.14
CA VAL A 227 -15.31 2.90 10.70
C VAL A 227 -15.35 1.47 10.15
N ALA A 228 -16.11 1.26 9.08
CA ALA A 228 -16.35 -0.06 8.50
C ALA A 228 -15.06 -0.75 8.01
N GLU A 229 -14.12 0.02 7.45
CA GLU A 229 -12.85 -0.49 6.91
C GLU A 229 -11.97 -1.17 7.96
N HIS A 230 -12.07 -0.75 9.22
CA HIS A 230 -11.35 -1.32 10.36
C HIS A 230 -12.21 -2.27 11.20
N CYS A 231 -13.48 -2.47 10.83
CA CYS A 231 -14.40 -3.30 11.58
C CYS A 231 -14.49 -4.70 10.96
N GLU A 232 -13.86 -5.68 11.61
CA GLU A 232 -13.86 -7.07 11.16
C GLU A 232 -15.27 -7.66 11.13
N VAL A 233 -16.11 -7.35 12.13
CA VAL A 233 -17.51 -7.81 12.17
C VAL A 233 -18.30 -7.27 10.96
N THR A 234 -18.15 -5.98 10.63
CA THR A 234 -18.83 -5.39 9.46
C THR A 234 -18.32 -5.99 8.16
N ARG A 235 -17.01 -6.20 8.01
CA ARG A 235 -16.40 -6.89 6.86
C ARG A 235 -16.92 -8.32 6.72
N ALA A 236 -17.00 -9.05 7.83
CA ALA A 236 -17.53 -10.40 7.88
C ALA A 236 -19.01 -10.46 7.49
N LEU A 237 -19.84 -9.51 7.95
CA LEU A 237 -21.24 -9.41 7.55
C LEU A 237 -21.42 -9.22 6.04
N VAL A 238 -20.62 -8.34 5.43
CA VAL A 238 -20.63 -8.15 3.97
C VAL A 238 -20.34 -9.49 3.28
N MET A 239 -19.33 -10.23 3.75
CA MET A 239 -18.94 -11.50 3.16
C MET A 239 -19.96 -12.62 3.36
N VAL A 240 -20.50 -12.76 4.57
CA VAL A 240 -21.57 -13.73 4.86
C VAL A 240 -22.78 -13.42 3.98
N ARG A 241 -23.24 -12.16 3.92
CA ARG A 241 -24.35 -11.75 3.05
C ARG A 241 -24.09 -12.08 1.58
N ARG A 242 -22.86 -11.86 1.10
CA ARG A 242 -22.48 -12.19 -0.27
C ARG A 242 -22.53 -13.69 -0.56
N PHE A 243 -22.20 -14.54 0.41
CA PHE A 243 -22.24 -16.00 0.25
C PHE A 243 -23.63 -16.61 0.45
N THR A 244 -24.44 -16.06 1.35
CA THR A 244 -25.71 -16.67 1.80
C THR A 244 -26.95 -15.94 1.34
N GLY A 245 -26.82 -14.67 0.93
CA GLY A 245 -27.93 -13.78 0.63
C GLY A 245 -28.59 -13.14 1.86
N SER A 246 -28.09 -13.39 3.08
CA SER A 246 -28.71 -12.89 4.32
C SER A 246 -27.70 -12.35 5.32
N LEU A 247 -28.14 -11.41 6.17
CA LEU A 247 -27.39 -11.00 7.36
C LEU A 247 -27.60 -12.03 8.48
N GLU A 248 -26.52 -12.42 9.13
CA GLU A 248 -26.53 -13.37 10.25
C GLU A 248 -26.32 -12.63 11.60
N PRO A 249 -26.76 -13.23 12.73
CA PRO A 249 -26.52 -12.69 14.07
C PRO A 249 -25.04 -12.39 14.32
N ASN A 250 -24.76 -11.25 14.96
CA ASN A 250 -23.40 -10.78 15.19
C ASN A 250 -23.31 -9.92 16.45
N SER A 251 -22.07 -9.61 16.86
CA SER A 251 -21.80 -8.86 18.09
C SER A 251 -22.01 -7.34 17.98
N LYS A 252 -22.09 -6.78 16.75
CA LYS A 252 -22.15 -5.32 16.52
C LYS A 252 -23.57 -4.78 16.39
N TYR A 253 -24.41 -5.43 15.61
CA TYR A 253 -25.77 -4.97 15.30
C TYR A 253 -26.80 -5.85 16.01
N ARG A 254 -27.50 -5.27 16.99
CA ARG A 254 -28.52 -5.99 17.77
C ARG A 254 -29.80 -6.28 16.99
N ASP A 255 -30.25 -5.32 16.18
CA ASP A 255 -31.40 -5.48 15.29
C ASP A 255 -30.94 -5.44 13.84
N LEU A 256 -30.95 -6.60 13.19
CA LEU A 256 -30.52 -6.77 11.80
C LEU A 256 -31.51 -6.19 10.79
N PHE A 257 -32.77 -6.02 11.18
CA PHE A 257 -33.84 -5.56 10.29
C PHE A 257 -33.99 -4.04 10.29
N ALA A 258 -33.26 -3.34 11.17
CA ALA A 258 -33.23 -1.89 11.19
C ALA A 258 -32.68 -1.37 9.83
N PRO A 259 -33.40 -0.47 9.14
CA PRO A 259 -32.97 0.05 7.83
C PRO A 259 -31.56 0.65 7.82
N ALA A 260 -31.16 1.26 8.94
CA ALA A 260 -29.82 1.83 9.11
C ALA A 260 -28.70 0.78 9.01
N VAL A 261 -28.95 -0.47 9.40
CA VAL A 261 -27.97 -1.56 9.29
C VAL A 261 -27.74 -1.91 7.84
N HIS A 262 -28.80 -2.10 7.05
CA HIS A 262 -28.68 -2.36 5.61
C HIS A 262 -27.89 -1.26 4.89
N VAL A 263 -28.21 0.01 5.16
CA VAL A 263 -27.47 1.16 4.60
C VAL A 263 -25.99 1.13 4.99
N ALA A 264 -25.67 0.77 6.24
CA ALA A 264 -24.28 0.68 6.70
C ALA A 264 -23.52 -0.46 6.00
N ILE A 265 -24.14 -1.63 5.83
CA ILE A 265 -23.53 -2.77 5.14
C ILE A 265 -23.35 -2.47 3.64
N ASP A 266 -24.33 -1.85 2.98
CA ASP A 266 -24.22 -1.46 1.57
C ASP A 266 -23.11 -0.44 1.34
N ARG A 267 -22.96 0.52 2.26
CA ARG A 267 -21.86 1.50 2.22
C ARG A 267 -20.50 0.81 2.41
N ALA A 268 -20.41 -0.17 3.30
CA ALA A 268 -19.18 -0.93 3.53
C ALA A 268 -18.81 -1.75 2.28
N GLU A 269 -19.77 -2.45 1.68
CA GLU A 269 -19.55 -3.20 0.43
C GLU A 269 -19.10 -2.28 -0.70
N ALA A 270 -19.73 -1.10 -0.84
CA ALA A 270 -19.32 -0.12 -1.83
C ALA A 270 -17.89 0.39 -1.62
N ALA A 271 -17.39 0.44 -0.38
CA ALA A 271 -15.99 0.79 -0.11
C ALA A 271 -15.03 -0.29 -0.60
N PHE A 272 -15.28 -1.56 -0.27
CA PHE A 272 -14.44 -2.68 -0.72
C PHE A 272 -14.43 -2.79 -2.25
N GLN A 273 -15.57 -2.57 -2.91
CA GLN A 273 -15.63 -2.53 -4.37
C GLN A 273 -14.74 -1.44 -4.99
N ARG A 274 -14.60 -0.27 -4.35
CA ARG A 274 -13.72 0.80 -4.83
C ARG A 274 -12.24 0.45 -4.64
N GLU A 275 -11.90 -0.28 -3.59
CA GLU A 275 -10.53 -0.63 -3.20
C GLU A 275 -10.00 -1.93 -3.83
N ARG A 276 -10.89 -2.69 -4.50
CA ARG A 276 -10.60 -3.99 -5.11
C ARG A 276 -9.36 -4.02 -5.99
N GLU A 277 -9.11 -2.95 -6.76
CA GLU A 277 -8.01 -2.89 -7.74
C GLU A 277 -6.78 -2.12 -7.22
N VAL A 278 -6.82 -1.60 -5.99
CA VAL A 278 -5.82 -0.65 -5.48
C VAL A 278 -4.99 -1.25 -4.37
N LEU A 279 -3.70 -1.48 -4.62
CA LEU A 279 -2.74 -1.78 -3.56
C LEU A 279 -2.40 -0.52 -2.76
N THR A 280 -2.42 -0.62 -1.44
CA THR A 280 -2.07 0.51 -0.56
C THR A 280 -0.60 0.41 -0.13
N PRO A 281 0.29 1.33 -0.57
CA PRO A 281 1.66 1.36 -0.11
C PRO A 281 1.72 1.47 1.42
N VAL A 282 2.66 0.74 2.00
CA VAL A 282 2.95 0.81 3.43
C VAL A 282 3.92 1.96 3.64
N ALA A 283 3.60 2.85 4.57
CA ALA A 283 4.61 3.75 5.11
C ALA A 283 5.60 2.90 5.90
N VAL A 284 6.66 2.44 5.24
CA VAL A 284 7.79 1.79 5.92
C VAL A 284 8.45 2.89 6.73
N ILE A 285 8.32 2.79 8.06
CA ILE A 285 9.02 3.64 9.04
C ILE A 285 10.46 3.15 9.14
#